data_AF-A0A1Q8ZHG7-F1
#
_entry.id   AF-A0A1Q8ZHG7-F1
#
_cell.length_a   1.000
_cell.length_b   1.000
_cell.length_c   1.000
_cell.angle_alpha   90.00
_cell.angle_beta   90.00
_cell.angle_gamma   90.00
#
_symmetry.space_group_name_H-M   'P 1'
#
loop_
_entity.id
_entity.type
_entity.pdbx_description
1 polymer ?
#
loop_
_entity_poly.entity_id
_entity_poly.type
_entity_poly.pdbx_seq_one_letter_code
_entity_poly.pdbx_strand_id
1 'polypeptide(L)'
;MLDYFIRLHRLYRLPVTQAVVLLTPPAEGTPIETAFVAASTRHEYRIIPMWEQDPAFFLQDPALLPLAPLAAASNPEQLLAEIAQQVDRIESSQQQREVSAYVQLLAGLRFKKKVIRQLFRERTMRESVIYQDILQEGRQEGRQEGRQEGRQEEALTLILRQLSRRIQSTIPDEVQAQVRALSLIQLEDLGEALLDFNHLDDLHQWLQTLPRNLLA
;
A
#
# COMPACT_ATOMS: atom_id res chain seq x y z
N MET A 1 -19.72 -1.01 -15.64
CA MET A 1 -21.02 -0.46 -15.16
C MET A 1 -22.15 -0.69 -16.16
N LEU A 2 -22.02 -0.24 -17.42
CA LEU A 2 -23.02 -0.44 -18.47
C LEU A 2 -23.42 -1.92 -18.67
N ASP A 3 -22.46 -2.84 -18.71
CA ASP A 3 -22.73 -4.28 -18.84
C ASP A 3 -23.67 -4.82 -17.76
N TYR A 4 -23.46 -4.43 -16.50
CA TYR A 4 -24.31 -4.83 -15.39
C TYR A 4 -25.70 -4.22 -15.49
N PHE A 5 -25.79 -2.94 -15.91
CA PHE A 5 -27.07 -2.29 -16.14
C PHE A 5 -27.90 -3.07 -17.17
N ILE A 6 -27.30 -3.40 -18.33
CA ILE A 6 -28.00 -4.12 -19.40
C ILE A 6 -28.47 -5.49 -18.91
N ARG A 7 -27.61 -6.23 -18.19
CA ARG A 7 -27.96 -7.55 -17.65
C ARG A 7 -29.13 -7.47 -16.66
N LEU A 8 -29.06 -6.57 -15.69
CA LEU A 8 -30.11 -6.39 -14.68
C LEU A 8 -31.42 -5.91 -15.31
N HIS A 9 -31.35 -4.94 -16.22
CA HIS A 9 -32.53 -4.44 -16.91
C HIS A 9 -33.21 -5.52 -17.75
N ARG A 10 -32.45 -6.35 -18.47
CA ARG A 10 -33.00 -7.48 -19.24
C ARG A 10 -33.70 -8.51 -18.36
N LEU A 11 -33.10 -8.85 -17.22
CA LEU A 11 -33.59 -9.89 -16.33
C LEU A 11 -34.82 -9.45 -15.53
N TYR A 12 -34.79 -8.24 -14.97
CA TYR A 12 -35.80 -7.80 -14.00
C TYR A 12 -36.78 -6.75 -14.54
N ARG A 13 -36.43 -6.02 -15.61
CA ARG A 13 -37.25 -4.94 -16.19
C ARG A 13 -37.67 -3.86 -15.19
N LEU A 14 -36.85 -3.65 -14.16
CA LEU A 14 -37.02 -2.61 -13.15
C LEU A 14 -36.04 -1.45 -13.39
N PRO A 15 -36.34 -0.25 -12.86
CA PRO A 15 -35.36 0.84 -12.81
C PRO A 15 -34.09 0.39 -12.08
N VAL A 16 -32.92 0.65 -12.68
CA VAL A 16 -31.62 0.32 -12.09
C VAL A 16 -30.88 1.62 -11.80
N THR A 17 -30.64 1.89 -10.52
CA THR A 17 -29.79 3.01 -10.08
C THR A 17 -28.37 2.50 -9.93
N GLN A 18 -27.43 3.12 -10.63
CA GLN A 18 -26.01 2.83 -10.50
C GLN A 18 -25.29 4.02 -9.87
N ALA A 19 -24.48 3.74 -8.85
CA ALA A 19 -23.69 4.74 -8.17
C ALA A 19 -22.23 4.28 -8.02
N VAL A 20 -21.32 5.25 -8.04
CA VAL A 20 -19.91 5.10 -7.70
C VAL A 20 -19.67 5.96 -6.46
N VAL A 21 -19.23 5.32 -5.38
CA VAL A 21 -18.88 5.99 -4.13
C VAL A 21 -17.38 6.24 -4.14
N LEU A 22 -16.98 7.52 -4.08
CA LEU A 22 -15.57 7.91 -4.06
C LEU A 22 -15.17 8.13 -2.61
N LEU A 23 -14.21 7.34 -2.13
CA LEU A 23 -13.81 7.34 -0.72
C LEU A 23 -12.90 8.53 -0.36
N THR A 24 -12.03 8.94 -1.29
CA THR A 24 -11.07 10.03 -1.09
C THR A 24 -10.98 10.93 -2.33
N PRO A 25 -10.70 12.24 -2.16
CA PRO A 25 -10.51 13.14 -3.28
C PRO A 25 -9.40 12.65 -4.22
N PRO A 26 -9.58 12.76 -5.55
CA PRO A 26 -8.50 12.47 -6.49
C PRO A 26 -7.44 13.59 -6.44
N ALA A 27 -6.32 13.39 -7.15
CA ALA A 27 -5.32 14.44 -7.32
C ALA A 27 -5.94 15.70 -7.95
N GLU A 28 -5.45 16.86 -7.55
CA GLU A 28 -5.97 18.14 -8.03
C GLU A 28 -5.98 18.20 -9.57
N GLY A 29 -7.09 18.69 -10.13
CA GLY A 29 -7.29 18.75 -11.59
C GLY A 29 -7.68 17.43 -12.26
N THR A 30 -7.75 16.31 -11.53
CA THR A 30 -8.25 15.04 -12.10
C THR A 30 -9.76 15.13 -12.31
N PRO A 31 -10.26 14.99 -13.55
CA PRO A 31 -11.69 15.01 -13.81
C PRO A 31 -12.35 13.76 -13.25
N ILE A 32 -13.49 13.93 -12.57
CA ILE A 32 -14.32 12.81 -12.13
C ILE A 32 -15.36 12.54 -13.21
N GLU A 33 -15.20 11.42 -13.92
CA GLU A 33 -16.14 11.02 -14.97
C GLU A 33 -17.49 10.60 -14.40
N THR A 34 -18.58 11.19 -14.91
CA THR A 34 -19.97 10.89 -14.51
C THR A 34 -20.69 9.99 -15.51
N ALA A 35 -20.05 9.66 -16.62
CA ALA A 35 -20.62 8.84 -17.67
C ALA A 35 -19.53 8.10 -18.46
N PHE A 36 -19.83 6.88 -18.85
CA PHE A 36 -19.07 6.17 -19.87
C PHE A 36 -19.56 6.61 -21.26
N VAL A 37 -18.64 7.07 -22.12
CA VAL A 37 -18.96 7.53 -23.48
C VAL A 37 -18.12 6.78 -24.51
N ALA A 38 -18.78 6.14 -25.47
CA ALA A 38 -18.14 5.46 -26.59
C ALA A 38 -19.02 5.55 -27.85
N ALA A 39 -18.51 6.18 -28.91
CA ALA A 39 -19.27 6.46 -30.14
C ALA A 39 -20.64 7.11 -29.83
N SER A 40 -21.75 6.45 -30.17
CA SER A 40 -23.12 6.92 -29.89
C SER A 40 -23.68 6.45 -28.55
N THR A 41 -22.91 5.69 -27.77
CA THR A 41 -23.32 5.16 -26.47
C THR A 41 -22.87 6.11 -25.37
N ARG A 42 -23.82 6.53 -24.54
CA ARG A 42 -23.59 7.29 -23.30
C ARG A 42 -24.32 6.59 -22.18
N HIS A 43 -23.59 6.26 -21.12
CA HIS A 43 -24.13 5.60 -19.94
C HIS A 43 -23.77 6.38 -18.69
N GLU A 44 -24.77 7.02 -18.09
CA GLU A 44 -24.60 7.87 -16.92
C GLU A 44 -24.76 7.08 -15.62
N TYR A 45 -24.02 7.50 -14.60
CA TYR A 45 -24.11 6.92 -13.27
C TYR A 45 -23.94 8.01 -12.21
N ARG A 46 -24.49 7.76 -11.02
CA ARG A 46 -24.41 8.71 -9.92
C ARG A 46 -23.02 8.66 -9.29
N ILE A 47 -22.40 9.81 -9.09
CA ILE A 47 -21.20 9.92 -8.25
C ILE A 47 -21.61 10.35 -6.85
N ILE A 48 -21.02 9.73 -5.84
CA ILE A 48 -21.18 10.08 -4.42
C ILE A 48 -19.78 10.33 -3.84
N PRO A 49 -19.30 11.58 -3.83
CA PRO A 49 -18.03 11.94 -3.22
C PRO A 49 -18.19 12.00 -1.71
N MET A 50 -17.51 11.13 -0.98
CA MET A 50 -17.68 11.04 0.48
C MET A 50 -17.31 12.36 1.17
N TRP A 51 -16.24 13.03 0.74
CA TRP A 51 -15.76 14.29 1.32
C TRP A 51 -16.71 15.49 1.12
N GLU A 52 -17.79 15.32 0.36
CA GLU A 52 -18.84 16.33 0.16
C GLU A 52 -20.13 15.99 0.92
N GLN A 53 -20.26 14.79 1.48
CA GLN A 53 -21.49 14.37 2.14
C GLN A 53 -21.60 14.93 3.55
N ASP A 54 -22.83 15.21 3.98
CA ASP A 54 -23.13 15.64 5.35
C ASP A 54 -22.91 14.46 6.34
N PRO A 55 -22.00 14.60 7.33
CA PRO A 55 -21.74 13.57 8.32
C PRO A 55 -22.98 13.19 9.13
N ALA A 56 -23.93 14.11 9.33
CA ALA A 56 -25.12 13.87 10.15
C ALA A 56 -25.97 12.69 9.65
N PHE A 57 -25.95 12.42 8.33
CA PHE A 57 -26.64 11.27 7.74
C PHE A 57 -26.07 9.93 8.21
N PHE A 58 -24.73 9.82 8.28
CA PHE A 58 -24.06 8.57 8.64
C PHE A 58 -24.08 8.29 10.14
N LEU A 59 -24.16 9.35 10.96
CA LEU A 59 -24.19 9.23 12.42
C LEU A 59 -25.51 8.68 12.97
N GLN A 60 -26.57 8.66 12.15
CA GLN A 60 -27.90 8.20 12.56
C GLN A 60 -28.09 6.68 12.47
N ASP A 61 -27.26 5.99 11.68
CA ASP A 61 -27.39 4.55 11.44
C ASP A 61 -26.05 3.84 11.71
N PRO A 62 -25.99 2.90 12.68
CA PRO A 62 -24.81 2.09 12.95
C PRO A 62 -24.20 1.41 11.72
N ALA A 63 -25.02 1.04 10.73
CA ALA A 63 -24.57 0.41 9.48
C ALA A 63 -23.80 1.39 8.58
N LEU A 64 -24.03 2.69 8.74
CA LEU A 64 -23.41 3.75 7.94
C LEU A 64 -22.23 4.43 8.64
N LEU A 65 -22.08 4.25 9.96
CA LEU A 65 -20.95 4.77 10.75
C LEU A 65 -19.58 4.51 10.12
N PRO A 66 -19.28 3.36 9.50
CA PRO A 66 -17.98 3.14 8.86
C PRO A 66 -17.59 4.17 7.80
N LEU A 67 -18.56 4.75 7.10
CA LEU A 67 -18.32 5.74 6.04
C LEU A 67 -18.19 7.17 6.59
N ALA A 68 -18.69 7.43 7.81
CA ALA A 68 -18.70 8.75 8.43
C ALA A 68 -17.32 9.45 8.53
N PRO A 69 -16.18 8.76 8.77
CA PRO A 69 -14.86 9.41 8.81
C PRO A 69 -14.47 10.10 7.49
N LEU A 70 -15.06 9.67 6.37
CA LEU A 70 -14.78 10.19 5.03
C LEU A 70 -15.66 11.40 4.67
N ALA A 71 -16.67 11.72 5.49
CA ALA A 71 -17.65 12.78 5.24
C ALA A 71 -17.05 14.20 5.31
N ALA A 72 -17.77 15.19 4.78
CA ALA A 72 -17.37 16.60 4.90
C ALA A 72 -17.27 17.01 6.38
N ALA A 73 -16.19 17.71 6.77
CA ALA A 73 -16.03 18.13 8.16
C ALA A 73 -15.13 19.37 8.28
N SER A 74 -15.64 20.41 8.96
CA SER A 74 -14.84 21.58 9.33
C SER A 74 -13.80 21.24 10.40
N ASN A 75 -14.12 20.30 11.30
CA ASN A 75 -13.20 19.75 12.29
C ASN A 75 -13.20 18.21 12.22
N PRO A 76 -12.32 17.61 11.42
CA PRO A 76 -12.30 16.16 11.19
C PRO A 76 -12.03 15.33 12.46
N GLU A 77 -11.18 15.81 13.37
CA GLU A 77 -10.87 15.07 14.61
C GLU A 77 -12.04 15.07 15.58
N GLN A 78 -12.79 16.17 15.67
CA GLN A 78 -14.02 16.23 16.47
C GLN A 78 -15.10 15.30 15.92
N LEU A 79 -15.28 15.26 14.59
CA LEU A 79 -16.19 14.30 13.96
C LEU A 79 -15.77 12.86 14.27
N LEU A 80 -14.47 12.54 14.19
CA LEU A 80 -13.97 11.21 14.51
C LEU A 80 -14.22 10.83 15.99
N ALA A 81 -14.13 11.78 16.91
CA ALA A 81 -14.46 11.56 18.31
C ALA A 81 -15.97 11.30 18.52
N GLU A 82 -16.83 12.01 17.79
CA GLU A 82 -18.27 11.76 17.81
C GLU A 82 -18.63 10.38 17.25
N ILE A 83 -18.00 9.98 16.14
CA ILE A 83 -18.16 8.64 15.57
C ILE A 83 -17.77 7.57 16.60
N ALA A 84 -16.65 7.75 17.31
CA ALA A 84 -16.25 6.83 18.37
C ALA A 84 -17.31 6.70 19.47
N GLN A 85 -17.93 7.81 19.88
CA GLN A 85 -19.04 7.78 20.84
C GLN A 85 -20.28 7.05 20.31
N GLN A 86 -20.60 7.18 19.02
CA GLN A 86 -21.73 6.43 18.42
C GLN A 86 -21.43 4.93 18.35
N VAL A 87 -20.19 4.54 18.05
CA VAL A 87 -19.77 3.14 18.10
C VAL A 87 -19.87 2.57 19.52
N ASP A 88 -19.49 3.35 20.54
CA ASP A 88 -19.59 2.94 21.94
C ASP A 88 -21.05 2.71 22.42
N ARG A 89 -22.02 3.31 21.73
CA ARG A 89 -23.47 3.16 22.02
C ARG A 89 -24.12 1.93 21.40
N ILE A 90 -23.41 1.20 20.53
CA ILE A 90 -23.94 -0.03 19.91
C ILE A 90 -24.08 -1.11 20.99
N GLU A 91 -25.32 -1.59 21.21
CA GLU A 91 -25.64 -2.53 22.30
C GLU A 91 -24.96 -3.90 22.11
N SER A 92 -24.97 -4.42 20.89
CA SER A 92 -24.37 -5.73 20.58
C SER A 92 -22.84 -5.62 20.59
N SER A 93 -22.19 -6.30 21.52
CA SER A 93 -20.72 -6.32 21.61
C SER A 93 -20.04 -6.94 20.38
N GLN A 94 -20.75 -7.79 19.62
CA GLN A 94 -20.24 -8.29 18.34
C GLN A 94 -20.32 -7.21 17.27
N GLN A 95 -21.50 -6.63 17.06
CA GLN A 95 -21.72 -5.60 16.06
C GLN A 95 -20.86 -4.36 16.34
N GLN A 96 -20.72 -3.98 17.60
CA GLN A 96 -19.84 -2.90 18.03
C GLN A 96 -18.39 -3.14 17.60
N ARG A 97 -17.86 -4.36 17.81
CA ARG A 97 -16.50 -4.73 17.38
C ARG A 97 -16.36 -4.68 15.86
N GLU A 98 -17.33 -5.21 15.13
CA GLU A 98 -17.33 -5.22 13.66
C GLU A 98 -17.38 -3.79 13.09
N VAL A 99 -18.34 -2.96 13.55
CA VAL A 99 -18.47 -1.56 13.11
C VAL A 99 -17.22 -0.76 13.49
N SER A 100 -16.70 -0.92 14.71
CA SER A 100 -15.47 -0.27 15.14
C SER A 100 -14.28 -0.61 14.23
N ALA A 101 -14.16 -1.88 13.82
CA ALA A 101 -13.09 -2.30 12.92
C ALA A 101 -13.19 -1.61 11.55
N TYR A 102 -14.39 -1.54 10.97
CA TYR A 102 -14.61 -0.88 9.68
C TYR A 102 -14.43 0.65 9.76
N VAL A 103 -14.92 1.28 10.83
CA VAL A 103 -14.70 2.72 11.09
C VAL A 103 -13.20 3.03 11.12
N GLN A 104 -12.42 2.27 11.89
CA GLN A 104 -10.99 2.49 12.01
C GLN A 104 -10.24 2.21 10.69
N LEU A 105 -10.65 1.20 9.92
CA LEU A 105 -10.10 0.90 8.59
C LEU A 105 -10.30 2.07 7.63
N LEU A 106 -11.54 2.56 7.50
CA LEU A 106 -11.86 3.66 6.59
C LEU A 106 -11.34 5.01 7.09
N ALA A 107 -11.32 5.24 8.41
CA ALA A 107 -10.65 6.40 9.00
C ALA A 107 -9.15 6.41 8.67
N GLY A 108 -8.52 5.24 8.51
CA GLY A 108 -7.12 5.12 8.08
C GLY A 108 -6.82 5.76 6.72
N LEU A 109 -7.82 5.96 5.86
CA LEU A 109 -7.66 6.63 4.57
C LEU A 109 -7.49 8.15 4.69
N ARG A 110 -7.89 8.75 5.83
CA ARG A 110 -7.89 10.20 6.06
C ARG A 110 -7.08 10.63 7.27
N PHE A 111 -7.01 9.81 8.32
CA PHE A 111 -6.45 10.17 9.63
C PHE A 111 -5.16 9.43 9.93
N LYS A 112 -4.28 10.09 10.70
CA LYS A 112 -3.06 9.45 11.21
C LYS A 112 -3.41 8.38 12.25
N LYS A 113 -2.67 7.27 12.21
CA LYS A 113 -2.81 6.13 13.14
C LYS A 113 -2.86 6.53 14.62
N LYS A 114 -2.08 7.54 15.03
CA LYS A 114 -2.04 8.02 16.43
C LYS A 114 -3.39 8.58 16.88
N VAL A 115 -4.06 9.36 16.04
CA VAL A 115 -5.36 9.98 16.33
C VAL A 115 -6.43 8.90 16.47
N ILE A 116 -6.46 7.96 15.51
CA ILE A 116 -7.41 6.83 15.52
C ILE A 116 -7.26 6.02 16.82
N ARG A 117 -6.03 5.66 17.21
CA ARG A 117 -5.77 4.88 18.44
C ARG A 117 -6.12 5.61 19.73
N GLN A 118 -6.02 6.94 19.75
CA GLN A 118 -6.36 7.73 20.93
C GLN A 118 -7.87 7.72 21.18
N LEU A 119 -8.67 7.71 20.11
CA LEU A 119 -10.13 7.75 20.17
C LEU A 119 -10.74 6.35 20.28
N PHE A 120 -10.23 5.39 19.51
CA PHE A 120 -10.62 4.00 19.54
C PHE A 120 -9.57 3.22 20.32
N ARG A 121 -9.76 3.12 21.66
CA ARG A 121 -8.86 2.34 22.53
C ARG A 121 -8.72 0.94 21.94
N GLU A 122 -7.48 0.46 21.75
CA GLU A 122 -7.16 -0.86 21.17
C GLU A 122 -7.74 -2.00 22.03
N ARG A 123 -9.03 -2.27 21.89
CA ARG A 123 -9.67 -3.49 22.36
C ARG A 123 -10.18 -4.20 21.13
N THR A 124 -9.37 -5.17 20.70
CA THR A 124 -9.85 -6.33 19.94
C THR A 124 -9.99 -6.13 18.41
N MET A 125 -9.02 -5.50 17.74
CA MET A 125 -8.94 -5.55 16.26
C MET A 125 -8.36 -6.86 15.70
N ARG A 126 -7.64 -7.65 16.50
CA ARG A 126 -6.92 -8.86 16.05
C ARG A 126 -7.84 -10.04 15.66
N GLU A 127 -9.14 -9.92 15.88
CA GLU A 127 -10.13 -10.97 15.60
C GLU A 127 -10.77 -10.84 14.21
N SER A 128 -10.62 -9.71 13.51
CA SER A 128 -11.12 -9.57 12.14
C SER A 128 -10.30 -10.42 11.18
N VAL A 129 -10.97 -11.28 10.41
CA VAL A 129 -10.34 -12.14 9.39
C VAL A 129 -9.57 -11.30 8.38
N ILE A 130 -10.14 -10.18 7.93
CA ILE A 130 -9.49 -9.26 6.99
C ILE A 130 -8.22 -8.64 7.59
N TYR A 131 -8.22 -8.33 8.88
CA TYR A 131 -7.02 -7.81 9.55
C TYR A 131 -5.93 -8.89 9.69
N GLN A 132 -6.31 -10.14 9.91
CA GLN A 132 -5.36 -11.26 9.94
C GLN A 132 -4.74 -11.50 8.57
N ASP A 133 -5.52 -11.41 7.50
CA ASP A 133 -5.04 -11.54 6.12
C ASP A 133 -4.02 -10.44 5.79
N ILE A 134 -4.33 -9.17 6.08
CA ILE A 134 -3.39 -8.05 5.87
C ILE A 134 -2.12 -8.22 6.70
N LEU A 135 -2.25 -8.65 7.95
CA LEU A 135 -1.08 -8.90 8.81
C LEU A 135 -0.23 -10.07 8.30
N GLN A 136 -0.87 -11.08 7.72
CA GLN A 136 -0.20 -12.23 7.14
C GLN A 136 0.53 -11.85 5.85
N GLU A 137 -0.10 -11.08 4.97
CA GLU A 137 0.49 -10.55 3.74
C GLU A 137 1.71 -9.68 4.06
N GLY A 138 1.59 -8.69 4.95
CA GLY A 138 2.72 -7.85 5.35
C GLY A 138 3.86 -8.62 6.04
N ARG A 139 3.55 -9.72 6.76
CA ARG A 139 4.59 -10.63 7.29
C ARG A 139 5.27 -11.44 6.18
N GLN A 140 4.55 -11.81 5.14
CA GLN A 140 5.13 -12.53 4.00
C GLN A 140 6.03 -11.60 3.18
N GLU A 141 5.56 -10.40 2.87
CA GLU A 141 6.33 -9.36 2.17
C GLU A 141 7.61 -9.04 2.94
N GLY A 142 7.51 -8.69 4.24
CA GLY A 142 8.69 -8.36 5.05
C GLY A 142 9.67 -9.53 5.19
N ARG A 143 9.21 -10.79 5.17
CA ARG A 143 10.11 -11.97 5.12
C ARG A 143 10.77 -12.17 3.76
N GLN A 144 10.13 -11.74 2.68
CA GLN A 144 10.72 -11.82 1.34
C GLN A 144 11.76 -10.73 1.16
N GLU A 145 11.41 -9.48 1.48
CA GLU A 145 12.33 -8.34 1.47
C GLU A 145 13.55 -8.60 2.36
N GLY A 146 13.34 -8.97 3.62
CA GLY A 146 14.45 -9.24 4.54
C GLY A 146 15.34 -10.43 4.12
N ARG A 147 14.80 -11.42 3.39
CA ARG A 147 15.63 -12.51 2.81
C ARG A 147 16.41 -12.04 1.59
N GLN A 148 15.89 -11.10 0.81
CA GLN A 148 16.58 -10.56 -0.34
C GLN A 148 17.70 -9.61 0.09
N GLU A 149 17.40 -8.68 0.98
CA GLU A 149 18.39 -7.75 1.57
C GLU A 149 19.49 -8.54 2.27
N GLY A 150 19.13 -9.51 3.12
CA GLY A 150 20.12 -10.35 3.82
C GLY A 150 21.04 -11.12 2.87
N ARG A 151 20.51 -11.67 1.76
CA ARG A 151 21.34 -12.34 0.75
C ARG A 151 22.30 -11.38 0.06
N GLN A 152 21.85 -10.18 -0.26
CA GLN A 152 22.70 -9.18 -0.92
C GLN A 152 23.79 -8.65 0.02
N GLU A 153 23.45 -8.35 1.27
CA GLU A 153 24.42 -7.92 2.28
C GLU A 153 25.47 -9.00 2.59
N GLU A 154 25.04 -10.26 2.70
CA GLU A 154 25.95 -11.39 2.91
C GLU A 154 26.86 -11.61 1.70
N ALA A 155 26.31 -11.62 0.49
CA ALA A 155 27.08 -11.77 -0.75
C ALA A 155 28.13 -10.65 -0.86
N LEU A 156 27.73 -9.39 -0.71
CA LEU A 156 28.64 -8.24 -0.72
C LEU A 156 29.76 -8.38 0.31
N THR A 157 29.42 -8.73 1.55
CA THR A 157 30.38 -8.88 2.65
C THR A 157 31.38 -9.98 2.35
N LEU A 158 30.91 -11.12 1.81
CA LEU A 158 31.76 -12.24 1.44
C LEU A 158 32.69 -11.87 0.28
N ILE A 159 32.17 -11.23 -0.76
CA ILE A 159 32.94 -10.80 -1.93
C ILE A 159 34.07 -9.83 -1.54
N LEU A 160 33.77 -8.80 -0.74
CA LEU A 160 34.79 -7.85 -0.29
C LEU A 160 35.88 -8.53 0.57
N ARG A 161 35.50 -9.50 1.43
CA ARG A 161 36.44 -10.32 2.19
C ARG A 161 37.30 -11.23 1.31
N GLN A 162 36.73 -11.79 0.24
CA GLN A 162 37.45 -12.67 -0.66
C GLN A 162 38.41 -11.88 -1.56
N LEU A 163 37.96 -10.75 -2.12
CA LEU A 163 38.79 -9.87 -2.93
C LEU A 163 39.99 -9.33 -2.16
N SER A 164 39.78 -8.83 -0.93
CA SER A 164 40.88 -8.35 -0.08
C SER A 164 41.91 -9.43 0.24
N ARG A 165 41.47 -10.69 0.41
CA ARG A 165 42.38 -11.83 0.62
C ARG A 165 43.10 -12.27 -0.65
N ARG A 166 42.41 -12.26 -1.80
CA ARG A 166 42.94 -12.77 -3.07
C ARG A 166 43.98 -11.83 -3.65
N ILE A 167 43.68 -10.54 -3.67
CA ILE A 167 44.55 -9.49 -4.25
C ILE A 167 45.65 -9.08 -3.24
N GLN A 168 45.52 -9.50 -1.96
CA GLN A 168 46.48 -9.22 -0.88
C GLN A 168 46.76 -7.72 -0.70
N SER A 169 45.77 -6.89 -1.05
CA SER A 169 45.84 -5.43 -0.97
C SER A 169 44.56 -4.86 -0.39
N THR A 170 44.65 -3.68 0.21
CA THR A 170 43.46 -2.92 0.62
C THR A 170 42.71 -2.45 -0.62
N ILE A 171 41.41 -2.71 -0.69
CA ILE A 171 40.55 -2.24 -1.78
C ILE A 171 40.23 -0.75 -1.53
N PRO A 172 40.52 0.16 -2.46
CA PRO A 172 40.17 1.58 -2.34
C PRO A 172 38.67 1.79 -2.14
N ASP A 173 38.28 2.81 -1.36
CA ASP A 173 36.88 3.10 -1.03
C ASP A 173 36.01 3.32 -2.27
N GLU A 174 36.56 3.90 -3.33
CA GLU A 174 35.87 4.11 -4.61
C GLU A 174 35.47 2.78 -5.27
N VAL A 175 36.35 1.78 -5.21
CA VAL A 175 36.09 0.45 -5.76
C VAL A 175 35.10 -0.31 -4.85
N GLN A 176 35.20 -0.15 -3.53
CA GLN A 176 34.20 -0.71 -2.61
C GLN A 176 32.80 -0.15 -2.89
N ALA A 177 32.68 1.15 -3.18
CA ALA A 177 31.40 1.77 -3.54
C ALA A 177 30.83 1.19 -4.83
N GLN A 178 31.66 0.91 -5.84
CA GLN A 178 31.23 0.26 -7.08
C GLN A 178 30.72 -1.17 -6.85
N VAL A 179 31.42 -1.95 -6.01
CA VAL A 179 30.98 -3.32 -5.66
C VAL A 179 29.68 -3.29 -4.84
N ARG A 180 29.49 -2.30 -3.96
CA ARG A 180 28.23 -2.11 -3.20
C ARG A 180 27.03 -1.78 -4.09
N ALA A 181 27.27 -1.18 -5.25
CA ALA A 181 26.21 -0.83 -6.20
C ALA A 181 25.78 -2.02 -7.10
N LEU A 182 26.47 -3.16 -7.01
CA LEU A 182 26.12 -4.36 -7.77
C LEU A 182 24.84 -5.03 -7.25
N SER A 183 24.04 -5.54 -8.18
CA SER A 183 22.91 -6.42 -7.87
C SER A 183 23.40 -7.76 -7.32
N LEU A 184 22.52 -8.51 -6.65
CA LEU A 184 22.85 -9.85 -6.12
C LEU A 184 23.44 -10.78 -7.19
N ILE A 185 22.86 -10.79 -8.39
CA ILE A 185 23.34 -11.63 -9.51
C ILE A 185 24.76 -11.24 -9.91
N GLN A 186 25.03 -9.93 -10.03
CA GLN A 186 26.38 -9.44 -10.37
C GLN A 186 27.39 -9.73 -9.26
N LEU A 187 26.97 -9.74 -7.99
CA LEU A 187 27.82 -10.14 -6.87
C LEU A 187 28.14 -11.65 -6.91
N GLU A 188 27.18 -12.48 -7.27
CA GLU A 188 27.38 -13.92 -7.47
C GLU A 188 28.34 -14.18 -8.65
N ASP A 189 28.16 -13.50 -9.79
CA ASP A 189 29.05 -13.57 -10.95
C ASP A 189 30.48 -13.11 -10.62
N LEU A 190 30.62 -12.03 -9.83
CA LEU A 190 31.91 -11.58 -9.31
C LEU A 190 32.55 -12.63 -8.40
N GLY A 191 31.74 -13.39 -7.65
CA GLY A 191 32.17 -14.49 -6.80
C GLY A 191 32.90 -15.60 -7.54
N GLU A 192 32.50 -15.87 -8.77
CA GLU A 192 33.18 -16.84 -9.63
C GLU A 192 34.41 -16.21 -10.29
N ALA A 193 34.26 -15.01 -10.88
CA ALA A 193 35.33 -14.33 -11.60
C ALA A 193 36.54 -13.99 -10.71
N LEU A 194 36.30 -13.65 -9.44
CA LEU A 194 37.37 -13.26 -8.52
C LEU A 194 38.40 -14.38 -8.28
N LEU A 195 38.04 -15.64 -8.55
CA LEU A 195 38.95 -16.77 -8.40
C LEU A 195 40.12 -16.74 -9.38
N ASP A 196 39.96 -16.04 -10.51
CA ASP A 196 40.99 -15.88 -11.54
C ASP A 196 41.80 -14.58 -11.37
N PHE A 197 41.41 -13.71 -10.42
CA PHE A 197 42.09 -12.44 -10.21
C PHE A 197 43.45 -12.63 -9.53
N ASN A 198 44.42 -11.85 -9.99
CA ASN A 198 45.78 -11.78 -9.46
C ASN A 198 46.10 -10.38 -8.93
N HIS A 199 45.54 -9.34 -9.58
CA HIS A 199 45.78 -7.94 -9.24
C HIS A 199 44.49 -7.12 -9.24
N LEU A 200 44.56 -5.90 -8.69
CA LEU A 200 43.42 -5.00 -8.61
C LEU A 200 42.92 -4.54 -9.99
N ASP A 201 43.79 -4.56 -11.00
CA ASP A 201 43.44 -4.25 -12.39
C ASP A 201 42.44 -5.25 -13.00
N ASP A 202 42.48 -6.52 -12.59
CA ASP A 202 41.55 -7.55 -13.06
C ASP A 202 40.10 -7.22 -12.65
N LEU A 203 39.94 -6.74 -11.40
CA LEU A 203 38.66 -6.28 -10.88
C LEU A 203 38.16 -5.03 -11.62
N HIS A 204 39.06 -4.08 -11.93
CA HIS A 204 38.69 -2.90 -12.72
C HIS A 204 38.23 -3.27 -14.13
N GLN A 205 38.93 -4.19 -14.80
CA GLN A 205 38.55 -4.67 -16.12
C GLN A 205 37.19 -5.37 -16.07
N TRP A 206 36.97 -6.24 -15.08
CA TRP A 206 35.69 -6.91 -14.90
C TRP A 206 34.53 -5.93 -14.63
N LEU A 207 34.73 -4.91 -13.79
CA LEU A 207 33.71 -3.88 -13.56
C LEU A 207 33.37 -3.09 -14.84
N GLN A 208 34.29 -2.98 -15.78
CA GLN A 208 34.07 -2.32 -17.08
C GLN A 208 33.31 -3.21 -18.09
N THR A 209 33.31 -4.53 -17.92
CA THR A 209 32.55 -5.45 -18.80
C THR A 209 31.07 -5.52 -18.43
N LEU A 210 30.70 -5.08 -17.22
CA LEU A 210 29.31 -5.01 -16.81
C LEU A 210 28.55 -4.00 -17.69
N PRO A 211 27.33 -4.35 -18.14
CA PRO A 211 26.48 -3.38 -18.81
C PRO A 211 26.29 -2.19 -17.87
N ARG A 212 26.64 -0.98 -18.34
CA ARG A 212 26.21 0.26 -17.69
C ARG A 212 24.69 0.31 -17.77
N ASN A 213 24.02 -0.32 -16.81
CA ASN A 213 22.58 -0.25 -16.73
C ASN A 213 22.22 1.21 -16.50
N LEU A 214 21.56 1.77 -17.52
CA LEU A 214 20.93 3.08 -17.53
C LEU A 214 20.04 3.18 -16.29
N LEU A 215 20.38 4.15 -15.43
CA LEU A 215 19.49 4.66 -14.40
C LEU A 215 18.21 5.18 -15.08
N ALA A 216 17.09 4.51 -14.83
CA ALA A 216 15.73 5.05 -14.98
C ALA A 216 14.86 4.44 -13.88
#